data_AF-A0A7Z0D8F0-F1
#
_entry.id   AF-A0A7Z0D8F0-F1
#
_cell.length_a   1.000
_cell.length_b   1.000
_cell.length_c   1.000
_cell.angle_alpha   90.00
_cell.angle_beta   90.00
_cell.angle_gamma   90.00
#
_symmetry.space_group_name_H-M   'P 1'
#
loop_
_entity.id
_entity.type
_entity.pdbx_description
1 polymer ?
#
loop_
_entity_poly.entity_id
_entity_poly.type
_entity_poly.pdbx_seq_one_letter_code
_entity_poly.pdbx_strand_id
1 'polypeptide(L)'
;MSLRALRSPAAYPLARRWLRATRAARRQLDSSVISALITDDFLTPDFCNPRPEKALTDLADELAAVEDADLDRVRRDLDLIWPQGWPAVLSADPRRQIVDALRAYWDACLAPHWFGFRALLRADIADRGQTAAEHGIATMLEGLSDQVRLDQTTIVVENPYSTDGWTRATDGAGLVLVPSMFTFGVSHPLGPQAPPMLMYPVRASELITIRDGVGAADHLHSLLGRAKATVLILSGEPQTSRGLADELGVSASAVNQHLRALHRAGLLDSARDGRHVVYRRSPLGQQLLDSDRG
;
A
#
# COMPACT_ATOMS: atom_id res chain seq x y z
N MET A 1 -6.98 2.88 4.30
CA MET A 1 -7.63 3.54 3.13
C MET A 1 -8.55 2.69 2.25
N SER A 2 -8.43 1.36 2.17
CA SER A 2 -9.29 0.54 1.27
C SER A 2 -10.80 0.66 1.54
N LEU A 3 -11.19 1.13 2.73
CA LEU A 3 -12.58 1.42 3.09
C LEU A 3 -13.23 2.46 2.19
N ARG A 4 -12.44 3.41 1.66
CA ARG A 4 -12.95 4.40 0.70
C ARG A 4 -13.47 3.73 -0.58
N ALA A 5 -12.78 2.68 -1.05
CA ALA A 5 -13.23 1.88 -2.18
C ALA A 5 -14.47 1.05 -1.90
N LEU A 6 -14.72 0.69 -0.64
CA LEU A 6 -15.99 0.08 -0.24
C LEU A 6 -17.13 1.10 -0.22
N ARG A 7 -16.86 2.32 0.28
CA ARG A 7 -17.84 3.42 0.39
C ARG A 7 -18.24 3.96 -0.98
N SER A 8 -17.28 4.14 -1.90
CA SER A 8 -17.54 4.63 -3.26
C SER A 8 -16.86 3.79 -4.35
N PRO A 9 -17.38 2.58 -4.64
CA PRO A 9 -16.80 1.67 -5.64
C PRO A 9 -16.61 2.28 -7.04
N ALA A 10 -17.50 3.18 -7.45
CA ALA A 10 -17.47 3.80 -8.77
C ALA A 10 -16.27 4.74 -8.92
N ALA A 11 -15.88 5.39 -7.82
CA ALA A 11 -14.79 6.34 -7.85
C ALA A 11 -13.43 5.62 -7.95
N TYR A 12 -13.29 4.37 -7.47
CA TYR A 12 -12.04 3.58 -7.49
C TYR A 12 -12.00 2.54 -8.63
N PRO A 13 -11.77 2.93 -9.91
CA PRO A 13 -11.78 2.00 -11.04
C PRO A 13 -10.73 0.89 -10.89
N LEU A 14 -9.59 1.20 -10.27
CA LEU A 14 -8.47 0.29 -10.02
C LEU A 14 -8.83 -0.78 -8.98
N ALA A 15 -9.68 -0.44 -8.02
CA ALA A 15 -10.15 -1.36 -7.00
C ALA A 15 -11.28 -2.28 -7.51
N ARG A 16 -11.86 -2.06 -8.69
CA ARG A 16 -13.06 -2.79 -9.17
C ARG A 16 -12.90 -4.31 -9.21
N ARG A 17 -11.72 -4.81 -9.60
CA ARG A 17 -11.45 -6.26 -9.63
C ARG A 17 -11.41 -6.83 -8.22
N TRP A 18 -10.65 -6.18 -7.33
CA TRP A 18 -10.59 -6.53 -5.91
C TRP A 18 -11.98 -6.46 -5.23
N LEU A 19 -12.76 -5.41 -5.50
CA LEU A 19 -14.12 -5.25 -5.01
C LEU A 19 -15.06 -6.39 -5.44
N ARG A 20 -14.92 -6.85 -6.69
CA ARG A 20 -15.67 -8.00 -7.20
C ARG A 20 -15.21 -9.30 -6.54
N ALA A 21 -13.90 -9.55 -6.49
CA ALA A 21 -13.32 -10.77 -5.93
C ALA A 21 -13.67 -10.95 -4.44
N THR A 22 -13.69 -9.86 -3.66
CA THR A 22 -13.96 -9.89 -2.22
C THR A 22 -15.45 -9.81 -1.87
N ARG A 23 -16.36 -9.68 -2.86
CA ARG A 23 -17.79 -9.44 -2.60
C ARG A 23 -18.43 -10.51 -1.71
N ALA A 24 -18.10 -11.78 -1.93
CA ALA A 24 -18.66 -12.88 -1.15
C ALA A 24 -18.15 -12.86 0.30
N ALA A 25 -16.83 -12.71 0.48
CA ALA A 25 -16.19 -12.61 1.80
C ALA A 25 -16.73 -11.42 2.60
N ARG A 26 -16.86 -10.24 1.96
CA ARG A 26 -17.41 -9.02 2.61
C ARG A 26 -18.84 -9.15 3.09
N ARG A 27 -19.67 -10.02 2.48
CA ARG A 27 -21.04 -10.28 2.95
C ARG A 27 -21.10 -11.11 4.22
N GLN A 28 -20.02 -11.82 4.55
CA GLN A 28 -19.93 -12.65 5.74
C GLN A 28 -19.30 -11.90 6.93
N LEU A 29 -18.64 -10.77 6.67
CA LEU A 29 -18.07 -9.92 7.69
C LEU A 29 -19.14 -9.05 8.32
N ASP A 30 -19.08 -8.88 9.64
CA ASP A 30 -19.72 -7.74 10.28
C ASP A 30 -18.94 -6.47 9.90
N SER A 31 -19.51 -5.70 8.97
CA SER A 31 -18.90 -4.48 8.46
C SER A 31 -19.27 -3.25 9.28
N SER A 32 -20.04 -3.37 10.37
CA SER A 32 -20.55 -2.21 11.13
C SER A 32 -19.42 -1.37 11.72
N VAL A 33 -18.48 -2.00 12.43
CA VAL A 33 -17.29 -1.35 13.02
C VAL A 33 -16.42 -0.73 11.94
N ILE A 34 -16.09 -1.49 10.88
CA ILE A 34 -15.27 -0.99 9.78
C ILE A 34 -15.94 0.21 9.08
N SER A 35 -17.26 0.18 8.91
CA SER A 35 -18.00 1.29 8.31
C SER A 35 -18.05 2.52 9.20
N ALA A 36 -17.89 2.36 10.52
CA ALA A 36 -17.78 3.46 11.47
C ALA A 36 -16.41 4.16 11.45
N LEU A 37 -15.39 3.56 10.81
CA LEU A 37 -14.05 4.15 10.65
C LEU A 37 -13.89 5.01 9.40
N ILE A 38 -14.98 5.23 8.67
CA ILE A 38 -14.99 6.05 7.47
C ILE A 38 -16.29 6.83 7.32
N THR A 39 -16.18 8.13 7.10
CA THR A 39 -17.32 9.04 6.86
C THR A 39 -17.69 9.10 5.37
N ASP A 40 -18.80 9.79 5.05
CA ASP A 40 -19.24 9.99 3.66
C ASP A 40 -18.30 10.87 2.83
N ASP A 41 -17.59 11.78 3.48
CA ASP A 41 -16.50 12.60 2.93
C ASP A 41 -15.13 11.91 2.99
N PHE A 42 -15.11 10.60 3.29
CA PHE A 42 -13.93 9.73 3.27
C PHE A 42 -12.85 10.05 4.32
N LEU A 43 -13.20 10.78 5.38
CA LEU A 43 -12.33 10.92 6.55
C LEU A 43 -12.19 9.58 7.26
N THR A 44 -10.99 9.34 7.77
CA THR A 44 -10.65 8.17 8.56
C THR A 44 -9.82 8.63 9.75
N PRO A 45 -9.95 8.00 10.93
CA PRO A 45 -9.23 8.46 12.10
C PRO A 45 -7.71 8.21 11.95
N ASP A 46 -6.89 9.17 12.36
CA ASP A 46 -5.43 9.13 12.17
C ASP A 46 -4.77 7.99 12.94
N PHE A 47 -5.29 7.59 14.11
CA PHE A 47 -4.77 6.44 14.86
C PHE A 47 -4.89 5.11 14.08
N CYS A 48 -5.81 5.01 13.12
CA CYS A 48 -5.92 3.86 12.21
C CYS A 48 -4.97 3.93 11.00
N ASN A 49 -4.26 5.04 10.81
CA ASN A 49 -3.30 5.24 9.73
C ASN A 49 -1.99 5.86 10.30
N PRO A 50 -1.29 5.17 11.22
CA PRO A 50 -0.09 5.71 11.84
C PRO A 50 1.00 5.99 10.79
N ARG A 51 1.81 7.02 11.02
CA ARG A 51 3.00 7.29 10.19
C ARG A 51 3.94 6.08 10.27
N PRO A 52 4.25 5.44 9.13
CA PRO A 52 5.15 4.29 9.15
C PRO A 52 6.57 4.75 9.50
N GLU A 53 7.22 4.01 10.39
CA GLU A 53 8.61 4.24 10.80
C GLU A 53 9.62 3.48 9.92
N LYS A 54 9.14 2.48 9.18
CA LYS A 54 9.94 1.60 8.32
C LYS A 54 9.26 1.49 6.96
N ALA A 55 10.06 1.25 5.91
CA ALA A 55 9.54 1.08 4.55
C ALA A 55 8.64 -0.16 4.38
N LEU A 56 8.77 -1.13 5.27
CA LEU A 56 7.97 -2.35 5.31
C LEU A 56 7.51 -2.57 6.74
N THR A 57 6.23 -2.35 7.00
CA THR A 57 5.59 -2.71 8.26
C THR A 57 4.96 -4.10 8.17
N ASP A 58 4.98 -4.83 9.28
CA ASP A 58 4.12 -5.99 9.46
C ASP A 58 2.73 -5.50 9.92
N LEU A 59 1.68 -6.14 9.42
CA LEU A 59 0.31 -5.88 9.88
C LEU A 59 0.20 -6.08 11.39
N ALA A 60 0.88 -7.09 11.95
CA ALA A 60 0.85 -7.34 13.39
C ALA A 60 1.31 -6.12 14.19
N ASP A 61 2.38 -5.46 13.74
CA ASP A 61 2.91 -4.23 14.35
C ASP A 61 1.93 -3.05 14.17
N GLU A 62 1.31 -2.92 12.99
CA GLU A 62 0.32 -1.86 12.74
C GLU A 62 -0.95 -2.03 13.59
N LEU A 63 -1.44 -3.26 13.74
CA LEU A 63 -2.58 -3.55 14.61
C LEU A 63 -2.25 -3.35 16.09
N ALA A 64 -1.03 -3.71 16.52
CA ALA A 64 -0.57 -3.43 17.87
C ALA A 64 -0.51 -1.91 18.13
N ALA A 65 -0.04 -1.11 17.18
CA ALA A 65 -0.04 0.34 17.31
C ALA A 65 -1.45 0.95 17.45
N VAL A 66 -2.46 0.35 16.82
CA VAL A 66 -3.87 0.75 16.99
C VAL A 66 -4.38 0.36 18.38
N GLU A 67 -4.03 -0.84 18.87
CA GLU A 67 -4.43 -1.33 20.19
C GLU A 67 -3.77 -0.51 21.32
N ASP A 68 -2.50 -0.16 21.16
CA ASP A 68 -1.69 0.59 22.11
C ASP A 68 -1.90 2.11 22.03
N ALA A 69 -2.69 2.59 21.07
CA ALA A 69 -2.98 4.02 20.93
C ALA A 69 -3.58 4.59 22.22
N ASP A 70 -3.08 5.76 22.63
CA ASP A 70 -3.60 6.51 23.76
C ASP A 70 -5.12 6.78 23.59
N LEU A 71 -5.90 6.51 24.63
CA LEU A 71 -7.36 6.56 24.54
C LEU A 71 -7.88 7.98 24.27
N ASP A 72 -7.20 9.01 24.78
CA ASP A 72 -7.57 10.39 24.50
C ASP A 72 -7.24 10.78 23.06
N ARG A 73 -6.18 10.24 22.47
CA ARG A 73 -5.95 10.33 21.02
C ARG A 73 -7.06 9.63 20.22
N VAL A 74 -7.44 8.41 20.59
CA VAL A 74 -8.52 7.67 19.90
C VAL A 74 -9.82 8.45 19.94
N ARG A 75 -10.19 8.99 21.11
CA ARG A 75 -11.38 9.83 21.28
C ARG A 75 -11.33 11.07 20.39
N ARG A 76 -10.23 11.82 20.44
CA ARG A 76 -10.05 13.03 19.61
C ARG A 76 -10.20 12.73 18.12
N ASP A 77 -9.55 11.68 17.63
CA ASP A 77 -9.62 11.33 16.20
C ASP A 77 -11.05 10.91 15.80
N LEU A 78 -11.77 10.21 16.67
CA LEU A 78 -13.18 9.86 16.45
C LEU A 78 -14.12 11.07 16.53
N ASP A 79 -13.90 11.98 17.47
CA ASP A 79 -14.67 13.22 17.60
C ASP A 79 -14.48 14.14 16.38
N LEU A 80 -13.28 14.15 15.79
CA LEU A 80 -12.98 14.91 14.58
C LEU A 80 -13.80 14.41 13.37
N ILE A 81 -13.96 13.10 13.22
CA ILE A 81 -14.72 12.52 12.09
C ILE A 81 -16.22 12.35 12.39
N TRP A 82 -16.61 12.33 13.67
CA TRP A 82 -18.00 12.19 14.13
C TRP A 82 -18.38 13.30 15.14
N PRO A 83 -18.40 14.58 14.73
CA PRO A 83 -18.62 15.71 15.64
C PRO A 83 -20.01 15.72 16.30
N GLN A 84 -20.97 14.97 15.75
CA GLN A 84 -22.35 14.87 16.26
C GLN A 84 -22.58 13.63 17.15
N GLY A 85 -21.50 12.92 17.49
CA GLY A 85 -21.56 11.69 18.27
C GLY A 85 -21.24 10.44 17.45
N TRP A 86 -20.63 9.46 18.11
CA TRP A 86 -20.10 8.27 17.45
C TRP A 86 -21.22 7.32 17.00
N PRO A 87 -21.01 6.55 15.93
CA PRO A 87 -21.86 5.40 15.61
C PRO A 87 -22.02 4.48 16.82
N ALA A 88 -23.27 4.12 17.15
CA ALA A 88 -23.61 3.36 18.36
C ALA A 88 -22.93 1.98 18.48
N VAL A 89 -22.35 1.49 17.38
CA VAL A 89 -21.54 0.27 17.38
C VAL A 89 -20.23 0.44 18.15
N LEU A 90 -19.66 1.65 18.19
CA LEU A 90 -18.38 1.92 18.87
C LEU A 90 -18.57 2.07 20.38
N SER A 91 -17.83 1.30 21.16
CA SER A 91 -17.77 1.45 22.62
C SER A 91 -16.95 2.67 23.05
N ALA A 92 -17.08 3.07 24.32
CA ALA A 92 -16.31 4.19 24.90
C ALA A 92 -14.78 4.00 24.85
N ASP A 93 -14.33 2.73 24.77
CA ASP A 93 -13.00 2.33 24.35
C ASP A 93 -13.15 1.31 23.21
N PRO A 94 -13.00 1.73 21.94
CA PRO A 94 -13.26 0.89 20.78
C PRO A 94 -12.01 0.19 20.24
N ARG A 95 -10.83 0.34 20.86
CA ARG A 95 -9.53 -0.09 20.29
C ARG A 95 -9.53 -1.58 19.92
N ARG A 96 -9.85 -2.45 20.88
CA ARG A 96 -9.91 -3.90 20.65
C ARG A 96 -10.97 -4.29 19.61
N GLN A 97 -12.15 -3.66 19.68
CA GLN A 97 -13.23 -3.87 18.72
C GLN A 97 -12.79 -3.52 17.29
N ILE A 98 -12.06 -2.42 17.13
CA ILE A 98 -11.50 -1.95 15.86
C ILE A 98 -10.42 -2.90 15.36
N VAL A 99 -9.50 -3.33 16.22
CA VAL A 99 -8.43 -4.29 15.86
C VAL A 99 -9.01 -5.61 15.38
N ASP A 100 -9.99 -6.16 16.08
CA ASP A 100 -10.67 -7.40 15.68
C ASP A 100 -11.36 -7.25 14.32
N ALA A 101 -12.05 -6.13 14.11
CA ALA A 101 -12.72 -5.83 12.84
C ALA A 101 -11.73 -5.62 11.69
N LEU A 102 -10.63 -4.90 11.92
CA LEU A 102 -9.56 -4.68 10.93
C LEU A 102 -8.86 -5.99 10.56
N ARG A 103 -8.60 -6.86 11.54
CA ARG A 103 -8.01 -8.18 11.31
C ARG A 103 -8.92 -9.08 10.48
N ALA A 104 -10.19 -9.19 10.85
CA ALA A 104 -11.17 -9.96 10.09
C ALA A 104 -11.32 -9.44 8.65
N TYR A 105 -11.34 -8.12 8.49
CA TYR A 105 -11.38 -7.49 7.18
C TYR A 105 -10.11 -7.74 6.37
N TRP A 106 -8.93 -7.64 6.99
CA TRP A 106 -7.65 -7.93 6.35
C TRP A 106 -7.61 -9.36 5.82
N ASP A 107 -7.86 -10.35 6.68
CA ASP A 107 -7.76 -11.76 6.34
C ASP A 107 -8.70 -12.13 5.18
N ALA A 108 -9.90 -11.58 5.19
CA ALA A 108 -10.92 -11.89 4.20
C ALA A 108 -10.76 -11.10 2.89
N CYS A 109 -10.26 -9.87 2.94
CA CYS A 109 -10.32 -8.95 1.80
C CYS A 109 -8.96 -8.53 1.27
N LEU A 110 -7.94 -8.37 2.11
CA LEU A 110 -6.63 -7.85 1.69
C LEU A 110 -5.58 -8.94 1.58
N ALA A 111 -5.45 -9.82 2.58
CA ALA A 111 -4.43 -10.87 2.62
C ALA A 111 -4.34 -11.70 1.33
N PRO A 112 -5.45 -12.17 0.71
CA PRO A 112 -5.37 -12.96 -0.52
C PRO A 112 -4.81 -12.21 -1.74
N HIS A 113 -4.84 -10.88 -1.70
CA HIS A 113 -4.41 -9.99 -2.79
C HIS A 113 -3.15 -9.19 -2.43
N TRP A 114 -2.70 -9.27 -1.17
CA TRP A 114 -1.69 -8.39 -0.61
C TRP A 114 -0.36 -8.48 -1.35
N PHE A 115 0.00 -9.69 -1.77
CA PHE A 115 1.17 -9.93 -2.60
C PHE A 115 1.21 -9.02 -3.84
N GLY A 116 0.11 -8.98 -4.60
CA GLY A 116 0.04 -8.15 -5.82
C GLY A 116 0.01 -6.66 -5.51
N PHE A 117 -0.67 -6.27 -4.42
CA PHE A 117 -0.68 -4.88 -3.97
C PHE A 117 0.72 -4.42 -3.57
N ARG A 118 1.44 -5.21 -2.76
CA ARG A 118 2.80 -4.90 -2.32
C ARG A 118 3.77 -4.78 -3.48
N ALA A 119 3.69 -5.68 -4.47
CA ALA A 119 4.52 -5.60 -5.67
C ALA A 119 4.33 -4.27 -6.41
N LEU A 120 3.07 -3.84 -6.56
CA LEU A 120 2.77 -2.56 -7.20
C LEU A 120 3.26 -1.37 -6.38
N LEU A 121 2.99 -1.36 -5.07
CA LEU A 121 3.43 -0.28 -4.19
C LEU A 121 4.96 -0.13 -4.20
N ARG A 122 5.70 -1.24 -4.27
CA ARG A 122 7.16 -1.24 -4.39
C ARG A 122 7.65 -0.68 -5.73
N ALA A 123 7.00 -1.05 -6.82
CA ALA A 123 7.36 -0.55 -8.15
C ALA A 123 7.16 0.97 -8.23
N ASP A 124 6.05 1.48 -7.71
CA ASP A 124 5.78 2.92 -7.63
C ASP A 124 6.84 3.63 -6.76
N ILE A 125 7.22 3.09 -5.59
CA ILE A 125 8.33 3.64 -4.78
C ILE A 125 9.64 3.72 -5.56
N ALA A 126 9.97 2.68 -6.33
CA ALA A 126 11.20 2.65 -7.13
C ALA A 126 11.17 3.72 -8.25
N ASP A 127 10.05 3.85 -8.97
CA ASP A 127 9.85 4.89 -9.99
C ASP A 127 9.96 6.30 -9.41
N ARG A 128 9.35 6.54 -8.24
CA ARG A 128 9.47 7.82 -7.53
C ARG A 128 10.91 8.08 -7.09
N GLY A 129 11.61 7.06 -6.61
CA GLY A 129 13.02 7.13 -6.24
C GLY A 129 13.92 7.51 -7.42
N GLN A 130 13.71 6.87 -8.57
CA GLN A 130 14.42 7.18 -9.81
C GLN A 130 14.10 8.59 -10.30
N THR A 131 12.82 8.99 -10.31
CA THR A 131 12.41 10.36 -10.66
C THR A 131 13.10 11.39 -9.77
N ALA A 132 13.17 11.15 -8.45
CA ALA A 132 13.84 12.05 -7.52
C ALA A 132 15.35 12.15 -7.78
N ALA A 133 16.01 11.05 -8.15
CA ALA A 133 17.44 11.01 -8.43
C ALA A 133 17.81 11.66 -9.77
N GLU A 134 17.00 11.44 -10.81
CA GLU A 134 17.28 11.90 -12.18
C GLU A 134 16.74 13.31 -12.45
N HIS A 135 15.59 13.66 -11.89
CA HIS A 135 14.85 14.89 -12.19
C HIS A 135 14.67 15.79 -10.96
N GLY A 136 15.11 15.35 -9.77
CA GLY A 136 15.04 16.10 -8.54
C GLY A 136 13.75 15.87 -7.72
N ILE A 137 13.85 16.17 -6.42
CA ILE A 137 12.76 15.94 -5.46
C ILE A 137 11.51 16.78 -5.78
N ALA A 138 11.68 18.02 -6.25
CA ALA A 138 10.56 18.89 -6.62
C ALA A 138 9.66 18.24 -7.68
N THR A 139 10.26 17.78 -8.78
CA THR A 139 9.55 17.08 -9.86
C THR A 139 8.89 15.79 -9.38
N MET A 140 9.53 15.04 -8.49
CA MET A 140 8.94 13.84 -7.90
C MET A 140 7.69 14.17 -7.07
N LEU A 141 7.77 15.19 -6.20
CA LEU A 141 6.68 15.62 -5.32
C LEU A 141 5.48 16.16 -6.10
N GLU A 142 5.73 17.05 -7.06
CA GLU A 142 4.68 17.63 -7.92
C GLU A 142 4.06 16.58 -8.84
N GLY A 143 4.82 15.53 -9.17
CA GLY A 143 4.30 14.38 -9.90
C GLY A 143 3.44 13.42 -9.08
N LEU A 144 3.26 13.61 -7.76
CA LEU A 144 2.44 12.71 -6.93
C LEU A 144 0.94 12.87 -7.21
N SER A 145 0.48 14.10 -7.45
CA SER A 145 -0.91 14.47 -7.73
C SER A 145 -0.96 15.93 -8.15
N ASP A 146 -1.93 16.32 -8.98
CA ASP A 146 -2.18 17.72 -9.35
C ASP A 146 -2.51 18.62 -8.14
N GLN A 147 -2.77 18.02 -6.98
CA GLN A 147 -3.00 18.70 -5.70
C GLN A 147 -1.71 19.08 -4.96
N VAL A 148 -0.55 18.61 -5.42
CA VAL A 148 0.73 18.81 -4.71
C VAL A 148 1.58 19.81 -5.46
N ARG A 149 2.01 20.86 -4.74
CA ARG A 149 2.96 21.85 -5.25
C ARG A 149 4.10 22.03 -4.26
N LEU A 150 5.33 22.19 -4.76
CA LEU A 150 6.44 22.64 -3.93
C LEU A 150 6.57 24.16 -4.02
N ASP A 151 6.47 24.83 -2.89
CA ASP A 151 6.71 26.26 -2.74
C ASP A 151 7.95 26.49 -1.88
N GLN A 152 9.10 26.63 -2.53
CA GLN A 152 10.41 26.71 -1.89
C GLN A 152 10.69 25.50 -0.98
N THR A 153 10.39 25.61 0.31
CA THR A 153 10.57 24.57 1.34
C THR A 153 9.25 24.04 1.88
N THR A 154 8.12 24.53 1.38
CA THR A 154 6.77 24.17 1.82
C THR A 154 6.11 23.29 0.77
N ILE A 155 5.62 22.13 1.19
CA ILE A 155 4.78 21.29 0.33
C ILE A 155 3.33 21.70 0.57
N VAL A 156 2.70 22.23 -0.47
CA VAL A 156 1.30 22.66 -0.43
C VAL A 156 0.45 21.53 -1.00
N VAL A 157 -0.55 21.11 -0.23
CA VAL A 157 -1.53 20.11 -0.64
C VAL A 157 -2.90 20.75 -0.68
N GLU A 158 -3.45 20.91 -1.88
CA GLU A 158 -4.78 21.46 -2.07
C GLU A 158 -5.84 20.36 -1.95
N ASN A 159 -6.61 20.41 -0.87
CA ASN A 159 -7.75 19.52 -0.66
C ASN A 159 -9.05 20.27 -0.97
N PRO A 160 -9.70 20.02 -2.13
CA PRO A 160 -10.91 20.73 -2.53
C PRO A 160 -12.14 20.41 -1.65
N TYR A 161 -12.01 19.44 -0.74
CA TYR A 161 -13.05 19.03 0.19
C TYR A 161 -12.83 19.54 1.62
N SER A 162 -11.72 20.24 1.88
CA SER A 162 -11.46 20.89 3.17
C SER A 162 -11.72 22.39 3.09
N THR A 163 -12.45 22.94 4.05
CA THR A 163 -12.64 24.40 4.20
C THR A 163 -11.57 25.03 5.08
N ASP A 164 -10.95 24.24 5.96
CA ASP A 164 -9.94 24.69 6.90
C ASP A 164 -8.55 24.16 6.49
N GLY A 165 -7.57 25.05 6.44
CA GLY A 165 -6.17 24.73 6.16
C GLY A 165 -5.33 24.78 7.43
N TRP A 166 -4.29 23.96 7.48
CA TRP A 166 -3.28 24.02 8.54
C TRP A 166 -1.89 23.85 7.96
N THR A 167 -0.90 24.40 8.67
CA THR A 167 0.52 24.29 8.31
C THR A 167 1.28 23.71 9.49
N ARG A 168 2.21 22.81 9.20
CA ARG A 168 3.13 22.23 10.19
C ARG A 168 4.53 22.11 9.61
N ALA A 169 5.54 22.45 10.41
CA ALA A 169 6.92 22.15 10.11
C ALA A 169 7.22 20.65 10.28
N THR A 170 8.16 20.13 9.49
CA THR A 170 8.60 18.73 9.65
C THR A 170 9.44 18.51 10.90
N ASP A 171 9.87 19.58 11.58
CA ASP A 171 10.68 19.56 12.80
C ASP A 171 11.93 18.65 12.69
N GLY A 172 12.47 18.50 11.47
CA GLY A 172 13.59 17.59 11.18
C GLY A 172 13.21 16.11 11.08
N ALA A 173 11.97 15.72 11.40
CA ALA A 173 11.46 14.35 11.25
C ALA A 173 11.21 13.95 9.78
N GLY A 174 11.31 14.91 8.85
CA GLY A 174 11.06 14.72 7.43
C GLY A 174 9.58 14.49 7.10
N LEU A 175 9.31 14.29 5.81
CA LEU A 175 7.99 13.94 5.29
C LEU A 175 8.02 12.49 4.78
N VAL A 176 7.09 11.66 5.26
CA VAL A 176 6.96 10.28 4.76
C VAL A 176 5.91 10.23 3.65
N LEU A 177 6.29 9.67 2.50
CA LEU A 177 5.40 9.46 1.37
C LEU A 177 4.94 8.00 1.38
N VAL A 178 3.62 7.78 1.40
CA VAL A 178 3.00 6.45 1.46
C VAL A 178 2.17 6.21 0.21
N PRO A 179 2.61 5.35 -0.73
CA PRO A 179 1.80 5.03 -1.90
C PRO A 179 0.52 4.29 -1.49
N SER A 180 -0.56 4.50 -2.23
CA SER A 180 -1.84 3.87 -1.96
C SER A 180 -2.64 3.61 -3.24
N MET A 181 -3.23 2.41 -3.30
CA MET A 181 -4.19 2.00 -4.33
C MET A 181 -5.60 2.59 -4.10
N PHE A 182 -5.80 3.19 -2.92
CA PHE A 182 -7.12 3.50 -2.37
C PHE A 182 -7.26 4.99 -2.01
N THR A 183 -6.52 5.86 -2.69
CA THR A 183 -6.65 7.33 -2.62
C THR A 183 -6.84 7.92 -4.03
N PHE A 184 -7.56 9.04 -4.15
CA PHE A 184 -7.82 9.71 -5.43
C PHE A 184 -6.81 10.80 -5.76
N GLY A 185 -6.56 11.65 -4.76
CA GLY A 185 -5.43 12.55 -4.75
C GLY A 185 -4.59 12.23 -3.53
N VAL A 186 -4.09 13.26 -2.87
CA VAL A 186 -3.29 13.07 -1.67
C VAL A 186 -4.18 13.07 -0.42
N SER A 187 -3.93 12.13 0.48
CA SER A 187 -4.47 12.17 1.83
C SER A 187 -3.38 12.62 2.80
N HIS A 188 -3.79 13.43 3.75
CA HIS A 188 -2.96 13.95 4.83
C HIS A 188 -3.65 13.64 6.17
N PRO A 189 -2.92 13.74 7.30
CA PRO A 189 -3.53 13.59 8.61
C PRO A 189 -4.65 14.61 8.87
N LEU A 190 -5.57 14.30 9.79
CA LEU A 190 -6.72 15.14 10.12
C LEU A 190 -6.32 16.52 10.67
N GLY A 191 -5.14 16.64 11.29
CA GLY A 191 -4.68 17.91 11.83
C GLY A 191 -3.19 17.97 12.13
N PRO A 192 -2.70 19.15 12.56
CA PRO A 192 -1.26 19.41 12.73
C PRO A 192 -0.64 18.67 13.92
N GLN A 193 -1.41 17.93 14.72
CA GLN A 193 -0.87 17.16 15.84
C GLN A 193 -0.26 15.82 15.39
N ALA A 194 -0.65 15.32 14.22
CA ALA A 194 -0.12 14.09 13.68
C ALA A 194 1.25 14.31 13.00
N PRO A 195 2.15 13.32 13.04
CA PRO A 195 3.42 13.39 12.33
C PRO A 195 3.24 13.61 10.80
N PRO A 196 4.12 14.39 10.15
CA PRO A 196 4.01 14.66 8.72
C PRO A 196 4.12 13.39 7.85
N MET A 197 3.08 13.14 7.07
CA MET A 197 3.05 12.12 6.02
C MET A 197 2.04 12.50 4.93
N LEU A 198 2.26 12.03 3.71
CA LEU A 198 1.30 12.12 2.61
C LEU A 198 1.04 10.72 2.05
N MET A 199 -0.23 10.32 2.00
CA MET A 199 -0.63 9.13 1.26
C MET A 199 -1.01 9.54 -0.15
N TYR A 200 -0.40 8.97 -1.18
CA TYR A 200 -0.56 9.42 -2.56
C TYR A 200 -0.98 8.28 -3.49
N PRO A 201 -1.64 8.58 -4.63
CA PRO A 201 -2.09 7.54 -5.54
C PRO A 201 -0.91 6.98 -6.30
N VAL A 202 -0.88 5.65 -6.43
CA VAL A 202 0.01 4.98 -7.38
C VAL A 202 -0.32 5.38 -8.82
N ARG A 203 0.69 5.48 -9.70
CA ARG A 203 0.47 5.90 -11.09
C ARG A 203 -0.39 4.91 -11.89
N ALA A 204 -1.36 5.41 -12.66
CA ALA A 204 -2.23 4.58 -13.51
C ALA A 204 -1.49 3.80 -14.63
N SER A 205 -0.31 4.27 -15.06
CA SER A 205 0.54 3.57 -16.03
C SER A 205 1.12 2.26 -15.48
N GLU A 206 1.56 2.23 -14.23
CA GLU A 206 1.94 1.02 -13.48
C GLU A 206 0.75 0.05 -13.31
N LEU A 207 -0.47 0.59 -13.36
CA LEU A 207 -1.71 -0.16 -13.16
C LEU A 207 -2.27 -0.77 -14.45
N ILE A 208 -1.99 -0.18 -15.62
CA ILE A 208 -2.30 -0.79 -16.93
C ILE A 208 -1.44 -2.05 -17.10
N THR A 209 -0.19 -2.01 -16.66
CA THR A 209 0.76 -3.12 -16.57
C THR A 209 0.26 -4.30 -15.72
N ILE A 210 -0.66 -4.08 -14.76
CA ILE A 210 -1.31 -5.14 -13.95
C ILE A 210 -2.76 -5.42 -14.40
N ARG A 211 -3.38 -4.52 -15.15
CA ARG A 211 -4.72 -4.69 -15.73
C ARG A 211 -4.80 -5.94 -16.62
N ASP A 212 -3.68 -6.28 -17.25
CA ASP A 212 -3.48 -7.51 -18.01
C ASP A 212 -2.86 -8.65 -17.15
N GLY A 213 -2.23 -8.29 -16.03
CA GLY A 213 -1.43 -9.12 -15.13
C GLY A 213 -2.15 -10.20 -14.33
N VAL A 214 -3.46 -10.11 -14.11
CA VAL A 214 -4.21 -11.12 -13.31
C VAL A 214 -5.02 -12.07 -14.24
N GLY A 215 -4.88 -11.93 -15.56
CA GLY A 215 -5.06 -13.02 -16.53
C GLY A 215 -3.71 -13.62 -16.94
N ALA A 216 -2.68 -12.78 -17.06
CA ALA A 216 -1.29 -13.16 -17.25
C ALA A 216 -0.79 -14.08 -16.11
N ALA A 217 -1.02 -13.74 -14.84
CA ALA A 217 -0.59 -14.57 -13.72
C ALA A 217 -1.02 -16.04 -13.85
N ASP A 218 -2.20 -16.35 -14.43
CA ASP A 218 -2.63 -17.72 -14.67
C ASP A 218 -1.90 -18.41 -15.84
N HIS A 219 -1.52 -17.68 -16.89
CA HIS A 219 -0.66 -18.17 -17.97
C HIS A 219 0.80 -18.33 -17.52
N LEU A 220 1.37 -17.36 -16.80
CA LEU A 220 2.68 -17.50 -16.16
C LEU A 220 2.70 -18.67 -15.16
N HIS A 221 1.62 -18.85 -14.39
CA HIS A 221 1.45 -19.99 -13.49
C HIS A 221 1.40 -21.31 -14.27
N SER A 222 0.77 -21.36 -15.45
CA SER A 222 0.73 -22.57 -16.28
C SER A 222 2.08 -22.87 -16.95
N LEU A 223 2.80 -21.83 -17.39
CA LEU A 223 4.08 -21.94 -18.09
C LEU A 223 5.25 -22.27 -17.14
N LEU A 224 5.36 -21.53 -16.03
CA LEU A 224 6.49 -21.62 -15.11
C LEU A 224 6.17 -22.43 -13.86
N GLY A 225 4.89 -22.65 -13.54
CA GLY A 225 4.45 -23.09 -12.23
C GLY A 225 4.36 -21.93 -11.25
N ARG A 226 3.35 -21.97 -10.36
CA ARG A 226 3.01 -20.89 -9.43
C ARG A 226 4.22 -20.31 -8.69
N ALA A 227 5.03 -21.15 -8.06
CA ALA A 227 6.17 -20.70 -7.26
C ALA A 227 7.22 -19.91 -8.06
N LYS A 228 7.55 -20.32 -9.30
CA LYS A 228 8.53 -19.63 -10.14
C LYS A 228 7.99 -18.30 -10.68
N ALA A 229 6.74 -18.28 -11.12
CA ALA A 229 6.05 -17.07 -11.54
C ALA A 229 6.00 -16.03 -10.39
N THR A 230 5.64 -16.47 -9.19
CA THR A 230 5.63 -15.61 -7.99
C THR A 230 7.01 -15.02 -7.69
N VAL A 231 8.08 -15.83 -7.73
CA VAL A 231 9.46 -15.33 -7.53
C VAL A 231 9.88 -14.34 -8.62
N LEU A 232 9.52 -14.58 -9.88
CA LEU A 232 9.81 -13.67 -10.99
C LEU A 232 9.11 -12.31 -10.79
N ILE A 233 7.83 -12.33 -10.38
CA ILE A 233 7.05 -11.12 -10.09
C ILE A 233 7.66 -10.34 -8.91
N LEU A 234 8.08 -11.00 -7.83
CA LEU A 234 8.69 -10.30 -6.69
C LEU A 234 10.04 -9.65 -6.99
N SER A 235 10.79 -10.20 -7.94
CA SER A 235 12.17 -9.77 -8.22
C SER A 235 12.25 -8.48 -9.06
N GLY A 236 11.23 -7.62 -9.08
CA GLY A 236 11.27 -6.34 -9.83
C GLY A 236 12.41 -5.42 -9.37
N GLU A 237 12.65 -5.43 -8.06
CA GLU A 237 13.80 -4.81 -7.41
C GLU A 237 14.83 -5.86 -6.98
N PRO A 238 16.10 -5.49 -6.76
CA PRO A 238 17.10 -6.39 -6.18
C PRO A 238 16.62 -6.97 -4.84
N GLN A 239 16.48 -8.29 -4.76
CA GLN A 239 16.07 -9.00 -3.55
C GLN A 239 17.06 -10.13 -3.20
N THR A 240 17.30 -10.35 -1.91
CA THR A 240 18.08 -11.51 -1.46
C THR A 240 17.18 -12.76 -1.40
N SER A 241 17.80 -13.95 -1.48
CA SER A 241 17.07 -15.21 -1.31
C SER A 241 16.41 -15.35 0.06
N ARG A 242 16.98 -14.72 1.10
CA ARG A 242 16.37 -14.65 2.43
C ARG A 242 15.17 -13.72 2.45
N GLY A 243 15.29 -12.51 1.91
CA GLY A 243 14.17 -11.57 1.82
C GLY A 243 12.96 -12.15 1.07
N LEU A 244 13.23 -12.85 -0.04
CA LEU A 244 12.18 -13.57 -0.79
C LEU A 244 11.59 -14.77 -0.02
N ALA A 245 12.39 -15.47 0.77
CA ALA A 245 11.92 -16.60 1.57
C ALA A 245 10.98 -16.13 2.69
N ASP A 246 11.37 -15.07 3.39
CA ASP A 246 10.57 -14.43 4.42
C ASP A 246 9.26 -13.88 3.82
N GLU A 247 9.33 -13.28 2.63
CA GLU A 247 8.15 -12.76 1.92
C GLU A 247 7.19 -13.85 1.44
N LEU A 248 7.69 -15.02 1.05
CA LEU A 248 6.89 -16.13 0.55
C LEU A 248 6.42 -17.09 1.65
N GLY A 249 6.91 -16.95 2.89
CA GLY A 249 6.62 -17.87 3.98
C GLY A 249 7.17 -19.29 3.73
N VAL A 250 8.28 -19.41 2.99
CA VAL A 250 8.90 -20.71 2.65
C VAL A 250 10.38 -20.73 3.03
N SER A 251 11.00 -21.90 3.02
CA SER A 251 12.44 -22.00 3.34
C SER A 251 13.32 -21.32 2.29
N ALA A 252 14.46 -20.77 2.74
CA ALA A 252 15.48 -20.22 1.83
C ALA A 252 16.02 -21.25 0.82
N SER A 253 16.03 -22.53 1.19
CA SER A 253 16.40 -23.61 0.28
C SER A 253 15.40 -23.73 -0.88
N ALA A 254 14.10 -23.70 -0.57
CA ALA A 254 13.03 -23.77 -1.57
C ALA A 254 13.08 -22.57 -2.53
N VAL A 255 13.23 -21.34 -2.01
CA VAL A 255 13.36 -20.15 -2.87
C VAL A 255 14.62 -20.19 -3.73
N ASN A 256 15.76 -20.61 -3.18
CA ASN A 256 17.01 -20.70 -3.93
C ASN A 256 16.92 -21.65 -5.13
N GLN A 257 16.12 -22.71 -5.05
CA GLN A 257 15.90 -23.61 -6.20
C GLN A 257 15.19 -22.85 -7.34
N HIS A 258 14.17 -22.06 -7.03
CA HIS A 258 13.45 -21.26 -8.02
C HIS A 258 14.32 -20.12 -8.59
N LEU A 259 15.04 -19.40 -7.74
CA LEU A 259 15.98 -18.35 -8.15
C LEU A 259 17.04 -18.86 -9.12
N ARG A 260 17.66 -20.01 -8.81
CA ARG A 260 18.64 -20.63 -9.71
C ARG A 260 18.02 -21.05 -11.03
N ALA A 261 16.82 -21.61 -11.03
CA ALA A 261 16.14 -22.02 -12.25
C ALA A 261 15.81 -20.82 -13.14
N LEU A 262 15.25 -19.74 -12.57
CA LEU A 262 14.90 -18.52 -13.29
C LEU A 262 16.14 -17.77 -13.80
N HIS A 263 17.21 -17.70 -12.99
CA HIS A 263 18.49 -17.12 -13.42
C HIS A 263 19.13 -17.92 -14.56
N ARG A 264 19.11 -19.26 -14.49
CA ARG A 264 19.60 -20.10 -15.61
C ARG A 264 18.78 -19.95 -16.89
N ALA A 265 17.49 -19.66 -16.75
CA ALA A 265 16.60 -19.35 -17.87
C ALA A 265 16.79 -17.91 -18.40
N GLY A 266 17.69 -17.11 -17.82
CA GLY A 266 17.93 -15.73 -18.21
C GLY A 266 16.82 -14.76 -17.80
N LEU A 267 15.88 -15.18 -16.95
CA LEU A 267 14.74 -14.35 -16.49
C LEU A 267 15.08 -13.49 -15.27
N LEU A 268 16.18 -13.82 -14.59
CA LEU A 268 16.73 -13.03 -13.50
C LEU A 268 18.21 -12.79 -13.75
N ASP A 269 18.65 -11.58 -13.44
CA ASP A 269 20.05 -11.23 -13.25
C ASP A 269 20.42 -11.42 -11.78
N SER A 270 21.71 -11.65 -11.50
CA SER A 270 22.23 -11.67 -10.14
C SER A 270 23.45 -10.78 -10.00
N ALA A 271 23.56 -10.16 -8.84
CA ALA A 271 24.72 -9.37 -8.45
C ALA A 271 25.11 -9.71 -7.01
N ARG A 272 26.40 -9.54 -6.69
CA ARG A 272 26.86 -9.62 -5.30
C ARG A 272 26.73 -8.25 -4.66
N ASP A 273 26.03 -8.22 -3.53
CA ASP A 273 25.95 -7.08 -2.63
C ASP A 273 26.56 -7.48 -1.28
N GLY A 274 27.82 -7.10 -1.08
CA GLY A 274 28.63 -7.52 0.05
C GLY A 274 28.76 -9.04 0.17
N ARG A 275 28.18 -9.60 1.24
CA ARG A 275 28.17 -11.05 1.53
C ARG A 275 26.96 -11.77 0.94
N HIS A 276 26.03 -11.04 0.33
CA HIS A 276 24.78 -11.58 -0.17
C HIS A 276 24.74 -11.55 -1.71
N VAL A 277 23.95 -12.45 -2.28
CA VAL A 277 23.57 -12.39 -3.70
C VAL A 277 22.18 -11.82 -3.76
N VAL A 278 22.01 -10.75 -4.53
CA VAL A 278 20.71 -10.17 -4.87
C VAL A 278 20.33 -10.61 -6.27
N TYR A 279 19.03 -10.85 -6.46
CA TYR A 279 18.43 -11.19 -7.72
C TYR A 279 17.49 -10.07 -8.14
N ARG A 280 17.52 -9.72 -9.42
CA ARG A 280 16.60 -8.77 -10.04
C ARG A 280 16.07 -9.37 -11.33
N ARG A 281 14.86 -9.00 -11.73
CA ARG A 281 14.29 -9.33 -13.04
C ARG A 281 15.20 -8.79 -14.13
N SER A 282 15.54 -9.67 -15.07
CA SER A 282 16.28 -9.26 -16.27
C SER A 282 15.32 -8.60 -17.26
N PRO A 283 15.85 -7.93 -18.31
CA PRO A 283 15.03 -7.45 -19.42
C PRO A 283 14.18 -8.56 -20.07
N LEU A 284 14.70 -9.78 -20.19
CA LEU A 284 13.94 -10.93 -20.72
C LEU A 284 12.83 -11.36 -19.74
N GLY A 285 13.11 -11.37 -18.44
CA GLY A 285 12.10 -11.63 -17.42
C GLY A 285 10.99 -10.58 -17.40
N GLN A 286 11.35 -9.32 -17.65
CA GLN A 286 10.41 -8.23 -17.83
C GLN A 286 9.58 -8.41 -19.11
N GLN A 287 10.21 -8.69 -20.25
CA GLN A 287 9.53 -8.97 -21.51
C GLN A 287 8.59 -10.17 -21.41
N LEU A 288 8.95 -11.21 -20.66
CA LEU A 288 8.06 -12.36 -20.44
C LEU A 288 6.81 -11.94 -19.66
N LEU A 289 6.97 -11.13 -18.61
CA LEU A 289 5.85 -10.54 -17.91
C LEU A 289 5.03 -9.60 -18.80
N ASP A 290 5.66 -8.91 -19.74
CA ASP A 290 5.00 -8.00 -20.67
C ASP A 290 4.30 -8.75 -21.83
N SER A 291 4.81 -9.90 -22.25
CA SER A 291 4.29 -10.72 -23.37
C SER A 291 3.12 -11.60 -22.94
N ASP A 292 3.12 -12.02 -21.67
CA ASP A 292 2.00 -12.71 -21.02
C ASP A 292 0.78 -11.78 -20.81
N ARG A 293 0.93 -10.49 -21.15
CA ARG A 293 -0.11 -9.46 -21.09
C ARG A 293 -0.76 -9.15 -22.46
N GLY A 294 -0.29 -9.75 -23.55
CA GLY A 294 -0.85 -9.61 -24.91
C GLY A 294 -1.81 -10.74 -25.27
#